data_AF-A0A2P4PTX5-F1
#
_entry.id   AF-A0A2P4PTX5-F1
#
_cell.length_a   1.000
_cell.length_b   1.000
_cell.length_c   1.000
_cell.angle_alpha   90.00
_cell.angle_beta   90.00
_cell.angle_gamma   90.00
#
_symmetry.space_group_name_H-M   'P 1'
#
loop_
_entity.id
_entity.type
_entity.pdbx_description
1 polymer ?
#
loop_
_entity_poly.entity_id
_entity_poly.type
_entity_poly.pdbx_seq_one_letter_code
_entity_poly.pdbx_strand_id
1 'polypeptide(L)'
;MISTVTERLDRIEEACRNDFGNISSEFTSIKASIEILQNDLAQRYAVVRRADFDQQSVSLDSASASTSSSSSSEGSNLSGIFDITGDIKIRFKQHFDRLMKARNYTFDEMCFSVVVDIRSLGGNIKISTVKNFYGGVGRSTVPTVNQINAWVNSFNNNNAE
;
A
#
# COMPACT_ATOMS: atom_id res chain seq x y z
N MET A 1 -10.64 14.96 -64.66
CA MET A 1 -9.61 14.21 -63.89
C MET A 1 -9.21 14.94 -62.62
N ILE A 2 -8.95 16.26 -62.67
CA ILE A 2 -8.62 17.07 -61.47
C ILE A 2 -9.76 17.10 -60.44
N SER A 3 -11.01 17.31 -60.86
CA SER A 3 -12.17 17.35 -59.92
C SER A 3 -12.34 16.06 -59.11
N THR A 4 -12.15 14.91 -59.75
CA THR A 4 -12.27 13.58 -59.11
C THR A 4 -11.15 13.33 -58.10
N VAL A 5 -9.96 13.88 -58.32
CA VAL A 5 -8.84 13.78 -57.36
C VAL A 5 -9.12 14.68 -56.16
N THR A 6 -9.59 15.91 -56.38
CA THR A 6 -9.98 16.84 -55.31
C THR A 6 -11.06 16.24 -54.40
N GLU A 7 -12.14 15.70 -54.96
CA GLU A 7 -13.22 15.08 -54.17
C GLU A 7 -12.77 13.87 -53.34
N ARG A 8 -11.73 13.15 -53.78
CA ARG A 8 -11.15 12.04 -53.02
C ARG A 8 -10.27 12.55 -51.89
N LEU A 9 -9.53 13.63 -52.12
CA LEU A 9 -8.70 14.26 -51.11
C LEU A 9 -9.57 14.83 -49.97
N ASP A 10 -10.64 15.54 -50.31
CA ASP A 10 -11.57 16.11 -49.34
C ASP A 10 -12.21 15.04 -48.45
N ARG A 11 -12.60 13.89 -49.05
CA ARG A 11 -13.15 12.75 -48.31
C ARG A 11 -12.15 12.12 -47.34
N ILE A 12 -10.87 12.03 -47.74
CA ILE A 12 -9.82 11.50 -46.87
C ILE A 12 -9.54 12.47 -45.72
N GLU A 13 -9.45 13.77 -46.02
CA GLU A 13 -9.23 14.80 -45.01
C GLU A 13 -10.36 14.82 -43.98
N GLU A 14 -11.61 14.70 -44.44
CA GLU A 14 -12.77 14.65 -43.57
C GLU A 14 -12.81 13.38 -42.70
N ALA A 15 -12.48 12.21 -43.27
CA ALA A 15 -12.35 10.99 -42.49
C ALA A 15 -11.27 11.13 -41.41
N CYS A 16 -10.10 11.66 -41.75
CA CYS A 16 -9.02 11.89 -40.79
C CYS A 16 -9.41 12.89 -39.68
N ARG A 17 -10.12 13.98 -40.01
CA ARG A 17 -10.64 14.92 -39.01
C ARG A 17 -11.59 14.23 -38.03
N ASN A 18 -12.51 13.42 -38.54
CA ASN A 18 -13.48 12.70 -37.72
C ASN A 18 -12.81 11.66 -36.82
N ASP A 19 -11.85 10.90 -37.35
CA ASP A 19 -11.07 9.94 -36.56
C ASP A 19 -10.28 10.64 -35.44
N PHE A 20 -9.64 11.77 -35.74
CA PHE A 20 -8.89 12.54 -34.75
C PHE A 20 -9.81 13.13 -33.67
N GLY A 21 -10.99 13.62 -34.07
CA GLY A 21 -12.02 14.09 -33.15
C GLY A 21 -12.49 12.98 -32.20
N ASN A 22 -12.74 11.78 -32.74
CA ASN A 22 -13.16 10.62 -31.95
C ASN A 22 -12.07 10.16 -30.96
N ILE A 23 -10.82 10.11 -31.41
CA ILE A 23 -9.67 9.83 -30.52
C ILE A 23 -9.59 10.87 -29.40
N SER A 24 -9.78 12.15 -29.72
CA SER A 24 -9.76 13.22 -28.72
C SER A 24 -10.88 13.10 -27.68
N SER A 25 -12.09 12.71 -28.10
CA SER A 25 -13.18 12.44 -27.15
C SER A 25 -12.91 11.25 -26.25
N GLU A 26 -12.33 10.17 -26.78
CA GLU A 26 -11.93 9.00 -25.98
C GLU A 26 -10.89 9.38 -24.92
N PHE A 27 -9.86 10.16 -25.28
CA PHE A 27 -8.89 10.67 -24.30
C PHE A 27 -9.54 11.52 -23.21
N THR A 28 -10.53 12.33 -23.56
CA THR A 28 -11.27 13.14 -22.59
C THR A 28 -12.08 12.25 -21.64
N SER A 29 -12.74 11.21 -22.16
CA SER A 29 -13.49 10.21 -21.38
C SER A 29 -12.59 9.42 -20.42
N ILE A 30 -11.43 8.97 -20.90
CA ILE A 30 -10.42 8.27 -20.09
C ILE A 30 -9.93 9.18 -18.95
N LYS A 31 -9.64 10.45 -19.25
CA LYS A 31 -9.21 11.42 -18.24
C LYS A 31 -10.26 11.58 -17.13
N ALA A 32 -11.52 11.79 -17.50
CA ALA A 32 -12.62 11.92 -16.53
C ALA A 32 -12.77 10.65 -15.67
N SER A 33 -12.64 9.48 -16.27
CA SER A 33 -12.71 8.19 -15.55
C SER A 33 -11.59 8.04 -14.53
N ILE A 34 -10.36 8.46 -14.86
CA ILE A 34 -9.22 8.47 -13.94
C ILE A 34 -9.48 9.40 -12.75
N GLU A 35 -10.01 10.61 -13.00
CA GLU A 35 -10.34 11.57 -11.94
C GLU A 35 -11.39 11.01 -10.96
N ILE A 36 -12.41 10.33 -11.48
CA ILE A 36 -13.43 9.67 -10.64
C ILE A 36 -12.80 8.59 -9.76
N LEU A 37 -11.94 7.74 -10.32
CA LEU A 37 -11.27 6.67 -9.58
C LEU A 37 -10.35 7.23 -8.48
N GLN A 38 -9.63 8.31 -8.77
CA GLN A 38 -8.79 8.98 -7.77
C GLN A 38 -9.62 9.55 -6.62
N ASN A 39 -10.78 10.14 -6.91
CA ASN A 39 -11.67 10.68 -5.89
C ASN A 39 -12.30 9.57 -5.03
N ASP A 40 -12.78 8.47 -5.63
CA ASP A 40 -13.29 7.31 -4.88
C ASP A 40 -12.23 6.74 -3.93
N LEU A 41 -11.00 6.59 -4.43
CA LEU A 41 -9.88 6.12 -3.62
C LEU A 41 -9.61 7.06 -2.43
N ALA A 42 -9.54 8.37 -2.67
CA ALA A 42 -9.30 9.37 -1.63
C ALA A 42 -10.40 9.35 -0.55
N GLN A 43 -11.67 9.21 -0.95
CA GLN A 43 -12.80 9.11 -0.01
C GLN A 43 -12.70 7.87 0.87
N ARG A 44 -12.41 6.69 0.29
CA ARG A 44 -12.29 5.44 1.06
C ARG A 44 -11.20 5.52 2.12
N TYR A 45 -10.04 6.09 1.80
CA TYR A 45 -8.95 6.27 2.78
C TYR A 45 -9.23 7.37 3.82
N ALA A 46 -10.06 8.37 3.51
CA ALA A 46 -10.49 9.36 4.48
C ALA A 46 -11.47 8.77 5.52
N VAL A 47 -12.39 7.89 5.09
CA VAL A 47 -13.35 7.21 5.98
C VAL A 47 -12.63 6.24 6.92
N VAL A 48 -11.71 5.42 6.41
CA VAL A 48 -10.90 4.51 7.23
C VAL A 48 -10.12 5.28 8.29
N ARG A 49 -9.46 6.39 7.93
CA ARG A 49 -8.75 7.23 8.90
C ARG A 49 -9.65 7.85 9.98
N ARG A 50 -10.88 8.25 9.66
CA ARG A 50 -11.80 8.83 10.65
C ARG A 50 -12.25 7.79 11.69
N ALA A 51 -12.57 6.58 11.25
CA ALA A 51 -13.01 5.51 12.14
C ALA A 51 -11.95 5.11 13.17
N ASP A 52 -10.65 5.15 12.80
CA ASP A 52 -9.54 4.81 13.70
C ASP A 52 -9.31 5.88 14.79
N PHE A 53 -9.54 7.17 14.50
CA PHE A 53 -9.35 8.27 15.46
C PHE A 53 -10.46 8.33 16.51
N ASP A 54 -11.72 8.06 16.14
CA ASP A 54 -12.84 8.10 17.08
C ASP A 54 -12.77 6.95 18.10
N GLN A 55 -12.18 5.81 17.74
CA GLN A 55 -11.98 4.66 18.66
C GLN A 55 -10.80 4.83 19.62
N GLN A 56 -9.76 5.61 19.28
CA GLN A 56 -8.64 5.88 20.18
C GLN A 56 -8.94 6.94 21.25
N SER A 57 -9.99 7.75 21.08
CA SER A 57 -10.33 8.84 22.00
C SER A 57 -11.03 8.41 23.30
N VAL A 58 -11.40 7.13 23.45
CA VAL A 58 -12.21 6.62 24.59
C VAL A 58 -11.51 5.59 25.49
N SER A 59 -10.20 5.40 25.37
CA SER A 59 -9.47 4.43 26.20
C SER A 59 -8.17 4.99 26.77
N LEU A 60 -8.30 6.01 27.62
CA LEU A 60 -7.22 6.53 28.45
C LEU A 60 -7.79 6.90 29.83
N ASP A 61 -8.44 5.95 30.49
CA ASP A 61 -8.64 6.00 31.94
C ASP A 61 -8.97 4.60 32.46
N SER A 62 -7.97 3.93 33.02
CA SER A 62 -8.07 3.19 34.30
C SER A 62 -6.91 2.20 34.41
N ALA A 63 -5.96 2.58 35.27
CA ALA A 63 -4.96 1.67 35.81
C ALA A 63 -5.58 0.75 36.88
N SER A 64 -4.98 -0.44 37.01
CA SER A 64 -4.91 -1.29 38.21
C SER A 64 -5.80 -2.54 38.30
N ALA A 65 -5.09 -3.62 38.66
CA ALA A 65 -5.49 -4.80 39.43
C ALA A 65 -6.18 -6.00 38.73
N SER A 66 -5.50 -7.13 38.90
CA SER A 66 -5.84 -8.52 38.59
C SER A 66 -7.20 -8.98 39.13
N THR A 67 -7.89 -9.86 38.40
CA THR A 67 -8.33 -11.23 38.83
C THR A 67 -9.38 -11.77 37.86
N SER A 68 -9.30 -13.08 37.60
CA SER A 68 -10.18 -13.86 36.74
C SER A 68 -11.58 -14.03 37.33
N SER A 69 -12.63 -13.78 36.53
CA SER A 69 -13.88 -14.53 36.61
C SER A 69 -14.63 -14.49 35.28
N SER A 70 -15.06 -15.68 34.87
CA SER A 70 -15.88 -15.96 33.70
C SER A 70 -17.28 -15.35 33.84
N SER A 71 -17.68 -14.52 32.89
CA SER A 71 -19.08 -14.27 32.57
C SER A 71 -19.22 -14.03 31.07
N SER A 72 -19.92 -14.95 30.42
CA SER A 72 -20.42 -14.84 29.06
C SER A 72 -21.39 -13.67 28.97
N SER A 73 -21.10 -12.71 28.12
CA SER A 73 -22.08 -11.74 27.64
C SER A 73 -21.81 -11.50 26.16
N GLU A 74 -22.83 -11.80 25.38
CA GLU A 74 -22.89 -11.63 23.94
C GLU A 74 -22.44 -10.24 23.53
N GLY A 75 -21.30 -10.17 22.84
CA GLY A 75 -20.70 -8.95 22.35
C GLY A 75 -20.20 -9.16 20.93
N SER A 76 -21.11 -9.02 19.98
CA SER A 76 -20.93 -8.53 18.61
C SER A 76 -19.74 -9.07 17.81
N ASN A 77 -20.06 -9.72 16.68
CA ASN A 77 -19.18 -10.29 15.66
C ASN A 77 -18.06 -9.34 15.13
N LEU A 78 -17.05 -9.02 15.94
CA LEU A 78 -15.83 -8.31 15.54
C LEU A 78 -14.71 -9.26 15.07
N SER A 79 -15.02 -10.56 14.96
CA SER A 79 -14.09 -11.59 14.46
C SER A 79 -13.53 -11.29 13.06
N GLY A 80 -14.15 -10.40 12.29
CA GLY A 80 -13.67 -9.99 10.95
C GLY A 80 -12.72 -8.79 10.94
N ILE A 81 -12.66 -7.97 12.01
CA ILE A 81 -11.81 -6.76 12.06
C ILE A 81 -10.44 -7.07 12.67
N PHE A 82 -10.37 -7.98 13.63
CA PHE A 82 -9.12 -8.37 14.29
C PHE A 82 -8.12 -9.05 13.33
N ASP A 83 -8.59 -9.54 12.18
CA ASP A 83 -7.73 -10.20 11.20
C ASP A 83 -7.24 -9.27 10.09
N ILE A 84 -7.70 -8.00 10.01
CA ILE A 84 -7.24 -7.08 8.96
C ILE A 84 -5.74 -6.78 9.12
N THR A 85 -5.28 -6.59 10.36
CA THR A 85 -3.86 -6.36 10.64
C THR A 85 -3.03 -7.64 10.38
N GLY A 86 -3.59 -8.82 10.66
CA GLY A 86 -3.00 -10.11 10.36
C GLY A 86 -2.87 -10.33 8.85
N ASP A 87 -3.97 -10.16 8.12
CA ASP A 87 -4.06 -10.27 6.67
C ASP A 87 -3.12 -9.31 5.95
N ILE A 88 -3.04 -8.04 6.38
CA ILE A 88 -2.10 -7.06 5.80
C ILE A 88 -0.66 -7.55 6.00
N LYS A 89 -0.29 -8.01 7.19
CA LYS A 89 1.06 -8.55 7.48
C LYS A 89 1.36 -9.79 6.64
N ILE A 90 0.40 -10.71 6.51
CA ILE A 90 0.53 -11.94 5.71
C ILE A 90 0.69 -11.60 4.23
N ARG A 91 -0.17 -10.74 3.68
CA ARG A 91 -0.13 -10.33 2.27
C ARG A 91 1.14 -9.54 1.95
N PHE A 92 1.57 -8.65 2.83
CA PHE A 92 2.85 -7.98 2.69
C PHE A 92 3.99 -8.99 2.66
N LYS A 93 4.04 -9.95 3.60
CA LYS A 93 5.08 -10.99 3.62
C LYS A 93 5.09 -11.80 2.32
N GLN A 94 3.93 -12.22 1.83
CA GLN A 94 3.82 -12.95 0.56
C GLN A 94 4.31 -12.11 -0.62
N HIS A 95 3.97 -10.83 -0.67
CA HIS A 95 4.41 -9.92 -1.71
C HIS A 95 5.94 -9.68 -1.66
N PHE A 96 6.47 -9.49 -0.45
CA PHE A 96 7.88 -9.35 -0.15
C PHE A 96 8.68 -10.59 -0.59
N ASP A 97 8.24 -11.79 -0.21
CA ASP A 97 8.87 -13.06 -0.61
C ASP A 97 8.80 -13.28 -2.14
N ARG A 98 7.71 -12.87 -2.78
CA ARG A 98 7.55 -12.94 -4.24
C ARG A 98 8.49 -11.99 -4.96
N LEU A 99 8.62 -10.75 -4.49
CA LEU A 99 9.54 -9.77 -5.05
C LEU A 99 10.99 -10.23 -4.94
N MET A 100 11.37 -10.80 -3.79
CA MET A 100 12.70 -11.39 -3.58
C MET A 100 13.04 -12.41 -4.66
N LYS A 101 12.13 -13.37 -4.90
CA LYS A 101 12.33 -14.42 -5.91
C LYS A 101 12.34 -13.88 -7.33
N ALA A 102 11.45 -12.94 -7.65
CA ALA A 102 11.29 -12.42 -9.00
C ALA A 102 12.45 -11.53 -9.45
N ARG A 103 13.05 -10.76 -8.53
CA ARG A 103 14.15 -9.83 -8.82
C ARG A 103 15.53 -10.43 -8.60
N ASN A 104 15.60 -11.65 -8.06
CA ASN A 104 16.85 -12.31 -7.64
C ASN A 104 17.69 -11.41 -6.72
N TYR A 105 17.03 -10.66 -5.84
CA TYR A 105 17.72 -9.75 -4.92
C TYR A 105 18.47 -10.53 -3.86
N THR A 106 19.66 -10.04 -3.55
CA THR A 106 20.33 -10.37 -2.30
C THR A 106 19.58 -9.75 -1.12
N PHE A 107 19.79 -10.29 0.08
CA PHE A 107 19.17 -9.79 1.29
C PHE A 107 19.49 -8.30 1.55
N ASP A 108 20.72 -7.87 1.24
CA ASP A 108 21.18 -6.49 1.45
C ASP A 108 20.54 -5.51 0.47
N GLU A 109 20.51 -5.84 -0.83
CA GLU A 109 19.84 -5.01 -1.85
C GLU A 109 18.38 -4.78 -1.51
N MET A 110 17.75 -5.80 -0.94
CA MET A 110 16.37 -5.74 -0.56
C MET A 110 16.14 -4.85 0.66
N CYS A 111 16.91 -5.04 1.73
CA CYS A 111 16.84 -4.19 2.90
C CYS A 111 17.10 -2.73 2.53
N PHE A 112 18.03 -2.48 1.61
CA PHE A 112 18.31 -1.15 1.08
C PHE A 112 17.13 -0.56 0.30
N SER A 113 16.50 -1.33 -0.59
CA SER A 113 15.31 -0.93 -1.33
C SER A 113 14.18 -0.46 -0.38
N VAL A 114 13.91 -1.24 0.67
CA VAL A 114 12.89 -0.90 1.67
C VAL A 114 13.25 0.38 2.43
N VAL A 115 14.54 0.60 2.72
CA VAL A 115 14.99 1.84 3.36
C VAL A 115 14.78 3.05 2.46
N VAL A 116 15.09 2.95 1.17
CA VAL A 116 14.86 4.02 0.19
C VAL A 116 13.38 4.40 0.14
N ASP A 117 12.50 3.40 0.09
CA ASP A 117 11.05 3.61 0.09
C ASP A 117 10.58 4.30 1.38
N ILE A 118 11.01 3.81 2.55
CA ILE A 118 10.67 4.41 3.85
C ILE A 118 11.17 5.87 3.94
N ARG A 119 12.38 6.15 3.47
CA ARG A 119 12.95 7.51 3.45
C ARG A 119 12.19 8.44 2.51
N SER A 120 11.71 7.94 1.37
CA SER A 120 10.89 8.73 0.44
C SER A 120 9.58 9.22 1.08
N LEU A 121 9.08 8.49 2.09
CA LEU A 121 7.91 8.83 2.88
C LEU A 121 8.24 9.67 4.13
N GLY A 122 9.49 10.12 4.29
CA GLY A 122 9.96 10.88 5.46
C GLY A 122 10.16 10.04 6.73
N GLY A 123 10.14 8.71 6.61
CA GLY A 123 10.34 7.78 7.71
C GLY A 123 11.79 7.30 7.84
N ASN A 124 12.08 6.58 8.91
CA ASN A 124 13.33 5.85 9.10
C ASN A 124 13.05 4.44 9.64
N ILE A 125 13.80 3.45 9.16
CA ILE A 125 13.70 2.09 9.67
C ILE A 125 14.35 1.97 11.06
N LYS A 126 13.65 1.32 12.00
CA LYS A 126 14.14 1.06 13.36
C LYS A 126 13.95 -0.41 13.70
N ILE A 127 14.71 -0.93 14.66
CA ILE A 127 14.52 -2.29 15.20
C ILE A 127 13.09 -2.50 15.70
N SER A 128 12.49 -1.47 16.32
CA SER A 128 11.08 -1.52 16.74
C SER A 128 10.11 -1.69 15.58
N THR A 129 10.37 -1.07 14.43
CA THR A 129 9.60 -1.24 13.19
C THR A 129 9.61 -2.70 12.75
N VAL A 130 10.79 -3.34 12.74
CA VAL A 130 10.95 -4.76 12.38
C VAL A 130 10.20 -5.64 13.38
N LYS A 131 10.38 -5.42 14.68
CA LYS A 131 9.71 -6.21 15.73
C LYS A 131 8.19 -6.07 15.70
N ASN A 132 7.66 -4.88 15.45
CA ASN A 132 6.21 -4.65 15.35
C ASN A 132 5.61 -5.31 14.11
N PHE A 133 6.34 -5.32 13.01
CA PHE A 133 5.92 -5.94 11.77
C PHE A 133 5.80 -7.46 11.90
N TYR A 134 6.81 -8.09 12.50
CA TYR A 134 6.83 -9.55 12.71
C TYR A 134 6.16 -9.98 14.03
N GLY A 135 5.74 -9.04 14.88
CA GLY A 135 5.01 -9.30 16.11
C GLY A 135 3.66 -9.97 15.82
N GLY A 136 3.41 -11.13 16.45
CA GLY A 136 2.22 -11.96 16.24
C GLY A 136 2.38 -13.07 15.20
N VAL A 137 3.46 -13.07 14.41
CA VAL A 137 3.76 -14.13 13.43
C VAL A 137 4.71 -15.11 14.13
N GLY A 138 4.24 -16.33 14.41
CA GLY A 138 4.87 -17.31 15.32
C GLY A 138 6.37 -17.62 15.12
N ARG A 139 6.92 -18.45 16.02
CA ARG A 139 8.36 -18.80 16.22
C ARG A 139 9.24 -18.97 14.96
N SER A 140 8.67 -19.25 13.79
CA SER A 140 9.37 -19.39 12.50
C SER A 140 10.05 -18.12 11.98
N THR A 141 9.78 -16.94 12.54
CA THR A 141 10.29 -15.64 12.06
C THR A 141 11.56 -15.15 12.75
N VAL A 142 12.00 -15.80 13.84
CA VAL A 142 13.12 -15.35 14.69
C VAL A 142 14.45 -15.19 13.92
N PRO A 143 14.88 -16.12 13.03
CA PRO A 143 16.15 -15.97 12.32
C PRO A 143 16.15 -14.80 11.34
N THR A 144 15.08 -14.62 10.56
CA THR A 144 14.95 -13.51 9.61
C THR A 144 14.87 -12.17 10.33
N VAL A 145 14.12 -12.08 11.43
CA VAL A 145 14.05 -10.88 12.26
C VAL A 145 15.42 -10.52 12.82
N ASN A 146 16.20 -11.51 13.26
CA ASN A 146 17.55 -11.28 13.77
C ASN A 146 18.51 -10.78 12.67
N GLN A 147 18.42 -11.34 11.46
CA GLN A 147 19.21 -10.88 10.31
C GLN A 147 18.86 -9.44 9.93
N ILE A 148 17.58 -9.09 9.86
CA ILE A 148 17.14 -7.72 9.55
C ILE A 148 17.58 -6.76 10.68
N ASN A 149 17.46 -7.16 11.94
CA ASN A 149 17.90 -6.32 13.07
C ASN A 149 19.41 -6.08 13.05
N ALA A 150 20.21 -7.10 12.74
CA ALA A 150 21.66 -6.97 12.59
C ALA A 150 22.02 -6.02 11.43
N TRP A 151 21.32 -6.14 10.31
CA TRP A 151 21.49 -5.26 9.17
C TRP A 151 21.12 -3.81 9.50
N VAL A 152 19.97 -3.56 10.13
CA VAL A 152 19.52 -2.22 10.52
C VAL A 152 20.53 -1.56 11.48
N ASN A 153 21.10 -2.32 12.41
CA ASN A 153 22.15 -1.82 13.30
C ASN A 153 23.41 -1.42 12.54
N SER A 154 23.91 -2.28 11.67
CA SER A 154 25.08 -1.98 10.82
C SER A 154 24.83 -0.75 9.94
N PHE A 155 23.70 -0.72 9.25
CA PHE A 155 23.30 0.36 8.36
C PHE A 155 23.16 1.71 9.07
N ASN A 156 22.57 1.73 10.27
CA ASN A 156 22.43 2.97 11.04
C ASN A 156 23.78 3.46 11.59
N ASN A 157 24.65 2.54 12.03
CA ASN A 157 25.98 2.90 12.54
C ASN A 157 26.89 3.45 11.43
N ASN A 158 26.79 2.92 10.20
CA ASN A 158 27.58 3.39 9.05
C ASN A 158 27.09 4.74 8.46
N ASN A 159 25.88 5.20 8.84
CA ASN A 159 25.31 6.47 8.38
C ASN A 159 25.26 7.53 9.49
N ALA A 160 25.85 7.26 10.65
CA ALA A 160 25.90 8.17 11.80
C ALA A 160 27.21 8.98 11.88
N GLU A 161 28.07 8.87 10.88
CA GLU A 161 29.29 9.65 10.65
C GLU A 161 29.06 10.69 9.54
#